data_AF-H1YFK7-F1
#
_entry.id   AF-H1YFK7-F1
#
_cell.length_a   1.000
_cell.length_b   1.000
_cell.length_c   1.000
_cell.angle_alpha   90.00
_cell.angle_beta   90.00
_cell.angle_gamma   90.00
#
_symmetry.space_group_name_H-M   'P 1'
#
loop_
_entity.id
_entity.type
_entity.pdbx_description
1 polymer ?
#
loop_
_entity_poly.entity_id
_entity_poly.type
_entity_poly.pdbx_seq_one_letter_code
_entity_poly.pdbx_strand_id
1 'polypeptide(L)' 'MTTLIVNIKNKKTEKAIKAILDAFGLDYNIEQHPDSAGKSTHKSEELIYNRLKKSIEEIKLYKEGKIELQDANVFLAEL' A
#
# COMPACT_ATOMS: atom_id res chain seq x y z
N MET A 1 3.28 13.35 11.33
CA MET A 1 2.17 13.18 10.38
C MET A 1 2.75 12.76 9.04
N THR A 2 2.38 11.58 8.56
CA THR A 2 2.92 11.00 7.32
C THR A 2 1.80 10.97 6.30
N THR A 3 1.87 11.83 5.28
CA THR A 3 0.84 11.93 4.24
C THR A 3 1.27 11.10 3.04
N LEU A 4 0.44 10.14 2.62
CA LEU A 4 0.70 9.31 1.43
C LEU A 4 -0.06 9.90 0.24
N ILE A 5 0.66 10.35 -0.78
CA ILE A 5 0.08 10.85 -2.03
C ILE A 5 0.17 9.74 -3.07
N VAL A 6 -0.97 9.29 -3.60
CA VAL A 6 -1.05 8.22 -4.61
C VAL A 6 -1.60 8.79 -5.90
N ASN A 7 -0.84 8.68 -7.00
CA ASN A 7 -1.27 9.17 -8.30
C ASN A 7 -2.04 8.08 -9.07
N ILE A 8 -3.36 8.25 -9.19
CA ILE A 8 -4.24 7.24 -9.79
C ILE A 8 -4.61 7.68 -11.21
N LYS A 9 -4.05 6.98 -12.21
CA LYS A 9 -4.32 7.25 -13.63
C LYS A 9 -5.63 6.64 -14.14
N ASN A 10 -6.24 5.72 -13.39
CA ASN A 10 -7.41 4.94 -13.83
C ASN A 10 -8.61 5.12 -12.89
N LYS A 11 -9.72 5.61 -13.44
CA LYS A 11 -10.97 5.90 -12.73
C LYS A 11 -11.61 4.68 -12.04
N LYS A 12 -11.35 3.45 -12.53
CA LYS A 12 -11.78 2.22 -11.84
C LYS A 12 -10.98 1.98 -10.57
N THR A 13 -9.67 2.20 -10.63
CA THR A 13 -8.75 2.03 -9.50
C THR A 13 -9.00 3.09 -8.42
N GLU A 14 -9.39 4.31 -8.84
CA GLU A 14 -9.80 5.40 -7.92
C GLU A 14 -10.97 4.97 -7.02
N LYS A 15 -12.02 4.38 -7.62
CA LYS A 15 -13.18 3.89 -6.85
C LYS A 15 -12.81 2.76 -5.90
N ALA A 16 -11.93 1.87 -6.31
CA ALA A 16 -11.48 0.75 -5.47
C ALA A 16 -10.68 1.26 -4.26
N ILE A 17 -9.75 2.19 -4.49
CA ILE A 17 -8.95 2.80 -3.42
C ILE A 17 -9.83 3.61 -2.48
N LYS A 18 -10.82 4.35 -3.01
CA LYS A 18 -11.80 5.07 -2.21
C LYS A 18 -12.58 4.15 -1.26
N ALA A 19 -13.11 3.04 -1.78
CA ALA A 19 -13.85 2.08 -0.98
C ALA A 19 -12.99 1.42 0.11
N ILE A 20 -11.70 1.20 -0.17
CA ILE A 20 -10.74 0.68 0.81
C ILE A 20 -10.51 1.73 1.90
N LEU A 21 -10.19 2.97 1.54
CA LEU A 21 -9.94 4.05 2.51
C LEU A 21 -11.17 4.33 3.39
N ASP A 22 -12.37 4.33 2.79
CA ASP A 22 -13.64 4.47 3.51
C ASP A 22 -13.87 3.29 4.49
N ALA A 23 -13.57 2.06 4.07
CA ALA A 23 -13.72 0.87 4.92
C ALA A 23 -12.73 0.86 6.11
N PHE A 24 -11.55 1.46 5.94
CA PHE A 24 -10.55 1.61 6.99
C PHE A 24 -10.73 2.89 7.82
N GLY A 25 -11.71 3.75 7.51
CA GLY A 25 -11.98 4.98 8.25
C GLY A 25 -10.84 5.99 8.22
N LEU A 26 -10.01 5.95 7.18
CA LEU A 26 -8.85 6.82 7.03
C LEU A 26 -9.27 8.14 6.38
N ASP A 27 -8.76 9.25 6.90
CA ASP A 27 -8.99 10.58 6.32
C ASP A 27 -8.13 10.74 5.06
N TYR A 28 -8.75 11.11 3.93
CA TYR A 28 -8.07 11.29 2.65
C TYR A 28 -8.63 12.49 1.89
N ASN A 29 -7.76 13.16 1.13
CA ASN A 29 -8.13 14.24 0.23
C ASN A 29 -7.79 13.88 -1.22
N ILE A 30 -8.67 14.21 -2.16
CA ILE A 30 -8.46 13.96 -3.60
C ILE A 30 -8.11 15.30 -4.25
N GLU A 31 -6.82 15.52 -4.51
CA GLU A 31 -6.37 16.67 -5.29
C GLU A 31 -6.40 16.33 -6.79
N GLN A 32 -7.42 16.82 -7.50
CA GLN A 32 -7.46 16.77 -8.96
C GLN A 32 -6.56 17.88 -9.52
N HIS A 33 -5.28 17.58 -9.69
CA HIS A 33 -4.37 18.47 -10.42
C HIS A 33 -4.60 18.33 -11.93
N PRO A 34 -5.06 19.40 -12.64
CA PRO A 34 -5.31 19.33 -14.08
C PRO A 34 -4.05 19.12 -14.92
N ASP A 35 -2.85 19.24 -14.35
CA ASP A 35 -1.58 19.07 -15.06
C ASP A 35 -0.59 18.25 -14.22
N SER A 36 -0.49 16.96 -14.48
CA SER A 36 0.61 16.14 -13.94
C SER A 36 1.06 15.05 -14.91
N ALA A 37 1.23 15.44 -16.17
CA ALA A 37 2.17 14.78 -17.05
C ALA A 37 3.61 15.11 -16.58
N GLY A 38 4.21 14.24 -15.76
CA GLY A 38 5.68 14.21 -15.66
C GLY A 38 6.33 14.30 -14.27
N LYS A 39 5.85 13.58 -13.25
CA LYS A 39 6.73 13.20 -12.13
C LYS A 39 6.70 11.69 -11.91
N SER A 40 7.78 11.05 -12.34
CA SER A 40 8.05 9.62 -12.23
C SER A 40 8.45 9.26 -10.79
N THR A 41 7.49 9.01 -9.93
CA THR A 41 7.66 8.40 -8.59
C THR A 41 7.73 6.86 -8.64
N HIS A 42 8.20 6.30 -9.77
CA HIS A 42 8.07 4.88 -10.08
C HIS A 42 8.81 3.97 -9.09
N LYS A 43 10.00 4.36 -8.61
CA LYS A 43 10.83 3.49 -7.78
C LYS A 43 10.29 3.29 -6.36
N SER A 44 9.77 4.35 -5.74
CA SER A 44 9.23 4.27 -4.37
C SER A 44 7.90 3.54 -4.34
N GLU A 45 7.04 3.76 -5.33
CA GLU A 45 5.76 3.06 -5.45
C GLU A 45 5.96 1.56 -5.74
N GLU A 46 6.92 1.22 -6.60
CA GLU A 46 7.27 -0.17 -6.92
C GLU A 46 7.89 -0.89 -5.72
N LEU A 47 8.71 -0.20 -4.92
CA LEU A 47 9.21 -0.73 -3.65
C LEU A 47 8.08 -1.02 -2.65
N ILE A 48 7.12 -0.11 -2.51
CA ILE A 48 5.96 -0.29 -1.63
C ILE A 48 5.10 -1.46 -2.13
N TYR A 49 4.82 -1.52 -3.44
CA TYR A 49 4.06 -2.61 -4.05
C TYR A 49 4.72 -3.97 -3.82
N ASN A 50 6.04 -4.06 -4.04
CA ASN A 50 6.77 -5.31 -3.85
C ASN A 50 6.78 -5.75 -2.37
N ARG A 51 6.88 -4.81 -1.43
CA ARG A 51 6.78 -5.12 0.01
C ARG A 51 5.39 -5.63 0.39
N LEU A 52 4.34 -4.97 -0.09
CA LEU A 52 2.95 -5.40 0.16
C LEU A 52 2.67 -6.77 -0.44
N LYS A 53 3.12 -7.02 -1.67
CA LYS A 53 2.98 -8.32 -2.33
C LYS A 53 3.64 -9.44 -1.52
N LYS A 54 4.89 -9.22 -1.06
CA LYS A 54 5.63 -10.19 -0.25
C LYS A 54 4.89 -10.50 1.07
N SER A 55 4.40 -9.48 1.75
CA SER A 55 3.65 -9.66 3.01
C SER A 55 2.36 -10.46 2.80
N ILE A 56 1.64 -10.26 1.69
CA ILE A 56 0.44 -11.04 1.36
C ILE A 56 0.79 -12.52 1.13
N GLU A 57 1.91 -12.81 0.47
CA GLU A 57 2.39 -14.18 0.25
C GLU A 57 2.77 -14.86 1.57
N GLU A 58 3.46 -14.16 2.47
CA GLU A 58 3.80 -14.66 3.82
C GLU A 58 2.54 -14.92 4.66
N ILE A 59 1.55 -14.03 4.65
CA ILE A 59 0.25 -14.23 5.32
C ILE A 59 -0.47 -15.47 4.77
N LYS A 60 -0.42 -15.69 3.45
CA LYS A 60 -1.03 -16.86 2.82
C LYS A 60 -0.33 -18.15 3.24
N LEU A 61 1.00 -18.17 3.24
CA LEU A 61 1.80 -19.33 3.67
C LEU A 61 1.60 -19.65 5.17
N TYR A 62 1.43 -18.63 6.01
CA TYR A 62 1.09 -18.81 7.41
C TYR A 62 -0.31 -19.42 7.59
N LYS A 63 -1.31 -18.93 6.84
CA LYS A 63 -2.65 -19.52 6.84
C LYS A 63 -2.69 -20.96 6.34
N GLU A 64 -1.77 -21.34 5.45
CA GLU A 64 -1.59 -22.72 4.99
C GLU A 64 -0.79 -23.59 5.99
N GLY A 65 -0.32 -23.03 7.11
CA GLY A 65 0.44 -23.74 8.13
C GLY A 65 1.86 -24.14 7.70
N LYS A 66 2.38 -23.55 6.62
CA LYS A 66 3.70 -23.88 6.05
C LYS A 66 4.85 -23.09 6.67
N ILE A 67 4.55 -21.96 7.30
CA ILE A 67 5.52 -21.12 7.99
C ILE A 67 4.94 -20.65 9.32
N GLU A 68 5.77 -20.44 10.33
CA GLU A 68 5.41 -19.70 11.54
C GLU A 68 5.71 -18.22 11.33
N LEU A 69 4.78 -17.33 11.70
CA LEU A 69 5.04 -15.90 11.64
C LEU A 69 6.06 -15.54 12.72
N GLN A 70 7.08 -14.80 12.30
CA GLN A 70 8.08 -14.26 13.22
C GLN A 70 7.40 -13.27 14.19
N ASP A 71 7.82 -13.29 15.45
CA ASP A 71 7.27 -12.43 16.48
C ASP A 71 7.40 -10.95 16.06
N ALA A 72 6.30 -10.20 16.19
CA ALA A 72 6.23 -8.80 15.77
C ALA A 72 7.30 -7.94 16.46
N ASN A 73 7.71 -8.31 17.68
CA ASN A 73 8.77 -7.61 18.41
C ASN A 73 10.15 -7.79 17.79
N VAL A 74 10.41 -8.95 17.16
CA VAL A 74 11.67 -9.24 16.48
C VAL A 74 11.72 -8.48 15.14
N PHE A 75 10.61 -8.47 14.41
CA PHE A 75 10.50 -7.71 13.16
C PHE A 75 10.69 -6.20 13.37
N LEU A 76 10.12 -5.65 14.44
CA LEU A 76 10.25 -4.22 14.76
C LEU A 76 11.64 -3.84 15.29
N ALA A 77 12.42 -4.79 15.81
CA ALA A 77 13.79 -4.56 16.26
C ALA A 77 14.81 -4.55 15.11
N GLU A 78 14.47 -5.11 13.95
CA GLU A 78 15.31 -5.11 12.74
C GLU A 78 15.07 -3.88 11.83
N LEU A 79 14.16 -2.99 12.23
CA LEU A 79 13.78 -1.75 11.53
C LEU A 79 14.59 -0.55 12.03
#